data_AF-A0A257JXG3-F1
#
_entry.id   AF-A0A257JXG3-F1
#
_cell.length_a   1.000
_cell.length_b   1.000
_cell.length_c   1.000
_cell.angle_alpha   90.00
_cell.angle_beta   90.00
_cell.angle_gamma   90.00
#
_symmetry.space_group_name_H-M   'P 1'
#
loop_
_entity.id
_entity.type
_entity.pdbx_description
1 polymer ?
#
loop_
_entity_poly.entity_id
_entity_poly.type
_entity_poly.pdbx_seq_one_letter_code
_entity_poly.pdbx_strand_id
1 'polypeptide(L)'
;VATDYTDEAVLNRIIISEFTKTFLTKEVDDENREGFFLIYKNVISRIVEMVQHIRPDYPYAKTLVSSMVEGALHQHFLRDHLKTITNCNSGISPTDFYIDLVTNVLKN
;
A
#
# COMPACT_ATOMS: atom_id res chain seq x y z
N VAL A 1 -15.93 -8.38 10.86
CA VAL A 1 -17.14 -8.84 10.15
C VAL A 1 -16.65 -9.39 8.82
N ALA A 2 -16.62 -10.71 8.67
CA ALA A 2 -16.31 -11.33 7.39
C ALA A 2 -17.52 -11.12 6.47
N THR A 3 -17.29 -10.63 5.26
CA THR A 3 -18.34 -10.53 4.25
C THR A 3 -18.50 -11.90 3.58
N ASP A 4 -19.54 -12.65 3.95
CA ASP A 4 -19.80 -14.06 3.55
C ASP A 4 -19.85 -14.34 2.02
N TYR A 5 -19.67 -13.33 1.17
CA TYR A 5 -19.76 -13.42 -0.29
C TYR A 5 -18.50 -12.96 -1.04
N THR A 6 -17.39 -12.67 -0.35
CA THR A 6 -16.16 -12.19 -1.01
C THR A 6 -14.96 -13.04 -0.63
N ASP A 7 -14.35 -13.67 -1.64
CA ASP A 7 -13.05 -14.35 -1.47
C ASP A 7 -11.96 -13.28 -1.37
N GLU A 8 -11.52 -13.01 -0.15
CA GLU A 8 -10.49 -12.00 0.16
C GLU A 8 -9.14 -12.33 -0.50
N ALA A 9 -8.81 -13.62 -0.67
CA ALA A 9 -7.56 -14.02 -1.29
C ALA A 9 -7.56 -13.74 -2.79
N VAL A 10 -8.70 -13.98 -3.46
CA VAL A 10 -8.90 -13.61 -4.87
C VAL A 10 -8.91 -12.08 -5.02
N LEU A 11 -9.62 -11.36 -4.15
CA LEU A 11 -9.66 -9.90 -4.18
C LEU A 11 -8.25 -9.30 -4.00
N ASN A 12 -7.49 -9.79 -3.03
CA ASN A 12 -6.13 -9.34 -2.77
C ASN A 12 -5.21 -9.53 -4.01
N ARG A 13 -5.32 -10.67 -4.69
CA ARG A 13 -4.60 -10.91 -5.95
C ARG A 13 -4.98 -9.91 -7.04
N ILE A 14 -6.26 -9.60 -7.18
CA ILE A 14 -6.73 -8.61 -8.16
C ILE A 14 -6.14 -7.24 -7.83
N ILE A 15 -6.18 -6.82 -6.57
CA ILE A 15 -5.60 -5.55 -6.12
C ILE A 15 -4.11 -5.51 -6.46
N ILE A 16 -3.33 -6.54 -6.12
CA ILE A 16 -1.89 -6.60 -6.42
C ILE A 16 -1.62 -6.50 -7.94
N SER A 17 -2.43 -7.16 -8.78
CA SER A 17 -2.24 -7.18 -10.24
C SER A 17 -2.64 -5.88 -10.94
N GLU A 18 -3.68 -5.20 -10.44
CA GLU A 18 -4.31 -4.10 -11.16
C GLU A 18 -4.04 -2.72 -10.55
N PHE A 19 -3.66 -2.63 -9.27
CA PHE A 19 -3.56 -1.34 -8.56
C PHE A 19 -2.71 -0.31 -9.31
N THR A 20 -1.48 -0.61 -9.70
CA THR A 20 -0.63 0.37 -10.40
C THR A 20 -1.24 0.85 -11.73
N LYS A 21 -2.04 0.01 -12.39
CA LYS A 21 -2.68 0.34 -13.67
C LYS A 21 -3.89 1.27 -13.49
N THR A 22 -4.55 1.25 -12.34
CA THR A 22 -5.71 2.11 -12.08
C THR A 22 -5.33 3.53 -11.68
N PHE A 23 -4.08 3.79 -11.29
CA PHE A 23 -3.62 5.13 -10.89
C PHE A 23 -2.82 5.84 -11.98
N LEU A 24 -2.22 5.11 -12.93
CA LEU A 24 -1.35 5.66 -13.96
C LEU A 24 -2.08 5.78 -15.31
N THR A 25 -3.27 6.36 -15.28
CA THR A 25 -4.12 6.63 -16.45
C THR A 25 -4.06 8.12 -16.83
N LYS A 26 -4.50 8.48 -18.03
CA LYS A 26 -4.57 9.90 -18.44
C LYS A 26 -5.77 10.60 -17.81
N GLU A 27 -6.78 9.82 -17.46
CA GLU A 27 -8.09 10.23 -16.94
C GLU A 27 -8.09 10.37 -15.41
N VAL A 28 -6.95 10.14 -14.75
CA VAL A 28 -6.82 10.08 -13.28
C VAL A 28 -7.39 11.32 -12.57
N ASP A 29 -7.25 12.51 -13.15
CA ASP A 29 -7.78 13.75 -12.56
C ASP A 29 -9.31 13.80 -12.60
N ASP A 30 -9.93 13.27 -13.64
CA ASP A 30 -11.38 13.20 -13.79
C ASP A 30 -11.95 12.09 -12.89
N GLU A 31 -11.34 10.90 -12.90
CA GLU A 31 -11.68 9.79 -11.98
C GLU A 31 -11.58 10.21 -10.51
N ASN A 32 -10.57 11.02 -10.19
CA ASN A 32 -10.40 11.61 -8.87
C ASN A 32 -11.48 12.62 -8.51
N ARG A 33 -11.92 13.43 -9.47
CA ARG A 33 -13.03 14.38 -9.29
C ARG A 33 -14.36 13.65 -9.09
N GLU A 34 -14.55 12.52 -9.78
CA GLU A 34 -15.71 11.63 -9.65
C GLU A 34 -15.70 10.80 -8.35
N GLY A 35 -14.58 10.82 -7.61
CA GLY A 35 -14.47 10.21 -6.29
C GLY A 35 -14.02 8.76 -6.29
N PHE A 36 -13.51 8.22 -7.40
CA PHE A 36 -13.06 6.82 -7.49
C PHE A 36 -11.93 6.49 -6.50
N PHE A 37 -11.11 7.48 -6.16
CA PHE A 37 -10.03 7.32 -5.17
C PHE A 37 -10.44 7.63 -3.72
N LEU A 38 -11.71 7.92 -3.44
CA LEU A 38 -12.14 8.31 -2.08
C LEU A 38 -11.86 7.20 -1.05
N ILE A 39 -12.14 5.94 -1.41
CA ILE A 39 -11.90 4.79 -0.53
C ILE A 39 -10.40 4.65 -0.26
N TYR A 40 -9.56 4.71 -1.31
CA TYR A 40 -8.11 4.66 -1.18
C TYR A 40 -7.58 5.78 -0.27
N LYS A 41 -8.00 7.03 -0.50
CA LYS A 41 -7.63 8.18 0.33
C LYS A 41 -8.03 8.00 1.78
N ASN A 42 -9.21 7.44 2.05
CA ASN A 42 -9.66 7.18 3.43
C ASN A 42 -8.80 6.12 4.13
N VAL A 43 -8.39 5.06 3.41
CA VAL A 43 -7.45 4.07 3.95
C VAL A 43 -6.11 4.73 4.30
N ILE A 44 -5.56 5.52 3.37
CA ILE A 44 -4.32 6.26 3.60
C ILE A 44 -4.45 7.19 4.81
N SER A 45 -5.50 8.01 4.88
CA SER A 45 -5.71 8.95 5.99
C SER A 45 -5.74 8.25 7.35
N ARG A 46 -6.42 7.10 7.46
CA ARG A 46 -6.47 6.33 8.71
C ARG A 46 -5.09 5.84 9.16
N ILE A 47 -4.25 5.41 8.24
CA ILE A 47 -2.88 4.97 8.57
C ILE A 47 -2.00 6.19 8.89
N VAL A 48 -2.20 7.32 8.21
CA VAL A 48 -1.51 8.59 8.52
C VAL A 48 -1.82 9.05 9.95
N GLU A 49 -3.07 8.95 10.39
CA GLU A 49 -3.46 9.25 11.76
C GLU A 49 -2.73 8.36 12.77
N MET A 50 -2.54 7.07 12.47
CA MET A 50 -1.74 6.17 13.32
C MET A 50 -0.27 6.61 13.39
N VAL A 51 0.32 6.98 12.26
CA VAL A 51 1.71 7.49 12.22
C VAL A 51 1.83 8.78 13.03
N GLN A 52 0.89 9.71 12.87
CA GLN A 52 0.88 10.98 13.60
C GLN A 52 0.59 10.80 15.09
N HIS A 53 -0.15 9.76 15.49
CA HIS A 53 -0.33 9.43 16.89
C HIS A 53 0.99 8.99 17.55
N ILE A 54 1.85 8.31 16.79
CA ILE A 54 3.17 7.86 17.26
C ILE A 54 4.20 9.00 17.19
N ARG A 55 4.23 9.74 16.07
CA ARG A 55 5.18 10.84 15.81
C ARG A 55 4.44 12.04 15.20
N PRO A 56 3.86 12.92 16.05
CA PRO A 56 3.02 14.04 15.60
C PRO A 56 3.72 14.99 14.62
N ASP A 57 5.01 15.24 14.85
CA ASP A 57 5.80 16.20 14.07
C ASP A 57 6.51 15.58 12.86
N TYR A 58 6.17 14.35 12.46
CA TYR A 58 6.80 13.73 11.30
C TYR A 58 6.33 14.41 10.00
N PRO A 59 7.20 15.15 9.29
CA PRO A 59 6.77 16.00 8.18
C PRO A 59 6.33 15.21 6.94
N TYR A 60 6.63 13.91 6.87
CA TYR A 60 6.41 13.07 5.71
C TYR A 60 5.38 11.95 5.94
N ALA A 61 4.50 12.06 6.95
CA ALA A 61 3.56 10.99 7.30
C ALA A 61 2.69 10.53 6.12
N LYS A 62 2.09 11.46 5.36
CA LYS A 62 1.28 11.14 4.18
C LYS A 62 2.10 10.43 3.11
N THR A 63 3.27 10.97 2.78
CA THR A 63 4.17 10.42 1.77
C THR A 63 4.66 9.03 2.16
N LEU A 64 5.07 8.84 3.42
CA LEU A 64 5.50 7.54 3.95
C LEU A 64 4.40 6.49 3.77
N VAL A 65 3.17 6.81 4.17
CA VAL A 65 2.04 5.88 4.10
C VAL A 65 1.67 5.56 2.66
N SER A 66 1.53 6.57 1.78
CA SER A 66 1.20 6.31 0.37
C SER A 66 2.28 5.49 -0.33
N SER A 67 3.56 5.81 -0.10
CA SER A 67 4.68 5.07 -0.68
C SER A 67 4.79 3.65 -0.13
N MET A 68 4.49 3.44 1.16
CA MET A 68 4.47 2.11 1.76
C MET A 68 3.37 1.23 1.17
N VAL A 69 2.15 1.75 1.03
CA VAL A 69 1.01 0.97 0.52
C VAL A 69 1.26 0.57 -0.94
N GLU A 70 1.64 1.53 -1.79
CA GLU A 70 1.97 1.25 -3.18
C GLU A 70 3.15 0.29 -3.30
N GLY A 71 4.21 0.54 -2.53
CA GLY A 71 5.40 -0.28 -2.53
C GLY A 71 5.15 -1.70 -2.03
N ALA A 72 4.27 -1.91 -1.03
CA ALA A 72 3.90 -3.24 -0.56
C ALA A 72 3.22 -4.05 -1.66
N LEU A 73 2.26 -3.46 -2.37
CA LEU A 73 1.60 -4.09 -3.52
C LEU A 73 2.61 -4.41 -4.62
N HIS A 74 3.52 -3.48 -4.92
CA HIS A 74 4.58 -3.69 -5.89
C HIS A 74 5.51 -4.84 -5.49
N GLN A 75 5.98 -4.90 -4.24
CA GLN A 75 6.87 -5.97 -3.76
C GLN A 75 6.17 -7.34 -3.76
N HIS A 76 4.87 -7.39 -3.48
CA HIS A 76 4.09 -8.62 -3.65
C HIS A 76 4.06 -9.09 -5.11
N PHE A 77 3.87 -8.17 -6.06
CA PHE A 77 3.94 -8.50 -7.49
C PHE A 77 5.35 -8.97 -7.91
N LEU A 78 6.40 -8.25 -7.48
CA LEU A 78 7.79 -8.61 -7.83
C LEU A 78 8.18 -9.98 -7.29
N ARG A 79 7.78 -10.31 -6.05
CA ARG A 79 8.05 -11.62 -5.43
C ARG A 79 7.55 -12.77 -6.31
N ASP A 80 6.38 -12.60 -6.92
CA ASP A 80 5.73 -13.65 -7.67
C ASP A 80 6.18 -13.68 -9.15
N HIS A 81 6.56 -12.53 -9.72
CA HIS A 81 6.83 -12.39 -11.17
C HIS A 81 8.26 -11.96 -11.55
N LEU A 82 8.89 -11.04 -10.81
CA LEU A 82 10.16 -10.38 -11.18
C LEU A 82 11.21 -10.55 -10.07
N LYS A 83 11.56 -11.81 -9.81
CA LYS A 83 12.36 -12.25 -8.65
C LYS A 83 13.80 -11.73 -8.61
N THR A 84 14.35 -11.25 -9.73
CA THR A 84 15.73 -10.75 -9.80
C THR A 84 15.91 -9.34 -9.26
N ILE A 85 14.81 -8.61 -9.00
CA ILE A 85 14.83 -7.21 -8.54
C ILE A 85 14.16 -7.03 -7.17
N THR A 86 13.96 -8.12 -6.43
CA THR A 86 13.49 -8.10 -5.05
C THR A 86 14.17 -9.20 -4.24
N ASN A 87 14.37 -8.97 -2.95
CA ASN A 87 14.80 -10.02 -2.03
C ASN A 87 13.60 -10.79 -1.44
N CYS A 88 12.37 -10.35 -1.69
CA CYS A 88 11.17 -11.01 -1.18
C CYS A 88 11.01 -12.40 -1.82
N ASN A 89 10.71 -13.41 -1.00
CA ASN A 89 10.52 -14.80 -1.38
C ASN A 89 9.64 -15.53 -0.33
N SER A 90 9.67 -16.87 -0.30
CA SER A 90 8.88 -17.65 0.68
C SER A 90 9.34 -17.50 2.14
N GLY A 91 10.58 -17.05 2.38
CA GLY A 91 11.15 -16.79 3.70
C GLY A 91 11.32 -15.32 4.06
N ILE A 92 11.25 -14.40 3.10
CA ILE A 92 11.30 -12.94 3.32
C ILE A 92 10.05 -12.33 2.70
N SER A 93 9.10 -11.87 3.51
CA SER A 93 7.86 -11.28 3.01
C SER A 93 8.00 -9.76 2.81
N PRO A 94 7.20 -9.15 1.90
CA PRO A 94 7.07 -7.70 1.83
C PRO A 94 6.70 -7.06 3.17
N THR A 95 5.88 -7.75 3.98
CA THR A 95 5.50 -7.32 5.32
C THR A 95 6.72 -7.14 6.23
N ASP A 96 7.66 -8.09 6.22
CA ASP A 96 8.87 -8.01 7.05
C ASP A 96 9.69 -6.76 6.71
N PHE A 97 9.85 -6.48 5.41
CA PHE A 97 10.56 -5.30 4.93
C PHE A 97 9.88 -3.98 5.36
N TYR A 98 8.56 -3.87 5.21
CA TYR A 98 7.86 -2.63 5.57
C TYR A 98 7.74 -2.43 7.08
N ILE A 99 7.66 -3.51 7.87
CA ILE A 99 7.77 -3.42 9.34
C ILE A 99 9.14 -2.86 9.72
N ASP A 100 10.23 -3.42 9.17
CA ASP A 100 11.59 -2.92 9.43
C ASP A 100 11.74 -1.45 9.04
N LEU A 101 11.33 -1.10 7.82
CA LEU A 101 11.41 0.27 7.29
C LEU A 101 10.66 1.27 8.18
N VAL A 102 9.38 1.03 8.47
CA VAL A 102 8.56 1.96 9.27
C VAL A 102 9.09 2.06 10.69
N THR A 103 9.50 0.93 11.27
CA THR A 103 10.06 0.89 12.62
C THR A 103 11.32 1.75 12.71
N ASN A 104 12.20 1.67 11.72
CA ASN A 104 13.44 2.45 11.69
C ASN A 104 13.19 3.94 11.43
N VAL A 105 12.16 4.28 10.64
CA VAL A 105 11.77 5.68 10.37
C VAL A 105 11.08 6.34 11.56
N LEU A 106 10.24 5.61 12.30
CA LEU A 106 9.45 6.17 13.40
C LEU A 106 10.11 6.08 14.79
N LYS A 107 11.16 5.26 14.95
CA LYS A 107 11.94 5.17 16.21
C LYS A 107 12.90 6.35 16.44
N ASN A 108 13.34 7.01 15.36
CA ASN A 108 14.18 8.22 15.39
C ASN A 108 13.33 9.48 15.29
#